data_AF-A0A7V5UJV2-F1
#
_entry.id   AF-A0A7V5UJV2-F1
#
_cell.length_a   1.000
_cell.length_b   1.000
_cell.length_c   1.000
_cell.angle_alpha   90.00
_cell.angle_beta   90.00
_cell.angle_gamma   90.00
#
_symmetry.space_group_name_H-M   'P 1'
#
loop_
_entity.id
_entity.type
_entity.pdbx_description
1 polymer ?
#
loop_
_entity_poly.entity_id
_entity_poly.type
_entity_poly.pdbx_seq_one_letter_code
_entity_poly.pdbx_strand_id
1 'polypeptide(L)'
;MGDRTLAATRFRLTWAAVLSLIALRVVIGWHFYKEGVSKLQGAPVSSGALFGTAKGPLASWYRAPVYDPYGQFRLDRKKTEEAWARYRNDLVRRVGSNKEAADRLKKVEAAHRRQLRAFFEDIDSDLEQHLKNVERLLAYRRDVARREVPGLRTQIATIEREVQKKATPWLAEIDEIWNNFESEMQ
;
A
#
# COMPACT_ATOMS: atom_id res chain seq x y z
N MET A 1 -49.31 -43.34 -35.63
CA MET A 1 -48.04 -42.66 -36.00
C MET A 1 -48.24 -41.17 -35.76
N GLY A 2 -47.50 -40.43 -34.94
CA GLY A 2 -46.43 -40.74 -34.00
C GLY A 2 -46.36 -39.51 -33.09
N ASP A 3 -46.94 -39.61 -31.91
CA ASP A 3 -46.97 -38.54 -30.92
C ASP A 3 -45.76 -38.70 -30.00
N ARG A 4 -44.65 -38.03 -30.31
CA ARG A 4 -43.44 -38.04 -29.49
C ARG A 4 -42.79 -36.65 -29.43
N THR A 5 -42.64 -36.19 -28.17
CA THR A 5 -41.48 -35.44 -27.66
C THR A 5 -41.32 -33.96 -28.05
N LEU A 6 -42.21 -33.07 -27.59
CA LEU A 6 -41.90 -31.63 -27.45
C LEU A 6 -41.63 -31.20 -25.99
N ALA A 7 -42.13 -31.95 -25.00
CA ALA A 7 -41.92 -31.64 -23.58
C ALA A 7 -40.47 -31.95 -23.10
N ALA A 8 -39.87 -33.04 -23.60
CA ALA A 8 -38.50 -33.44 -23.24
C ALA A 8 -37.43 -32.46 -23.73
N THR A 9 -37.69 -31.76 -24.84
CA THR A 9 -36.74 -30.82 -25.47
C THR A 9 -36.62 -29.52 -24.69
N ARG A 10 -37.72 -29.02 -24.10
CA ARG A 10 -37.73 -27.81 -23.25
C ARG A 10 -36.96 -28.00 -21.94
N PHE A 11 -37.08 -29.17 -21.32
CA PHE A 11 -36.35 -29.53 -20.09
C PHE A 11 -34.84 -29.65 -20.33
N ARG A 12 -34.44 -30.14 -21.51
CA ARG A 12 -33.02 -30.21 -21.93
C ARG A 12 -32.39 -28.85 -22.17
N LEU A 13 -33.15 -27.90 -22.76
CA LEU A 13 -32.68 -26.52 -22.95
C LEU A 13 -32.50 -25.77 -21.63
N THR A 14 -33.40 -25.98 -20.66
CA THR A 14 -33.27 -25.38 -19.32
C THR A 14 -32.08 -25.93 -18.56
N TRP A 15 -31.82 -27.24 -18.63
CA TRP A 15 -30.62 -27.83 -18.04
C TRP A 15 -29.32 -27.34 -18.70
N ALA A 16 -29.30 -27.21 -20.03
CA ALA A 16 -28.13 -26.67 -20.75
C ALA A 16 -27.85 -25.21 -20.37
N ALA A 17 -28.88 -24.39 -20.18
CA ALA A 17 -28.74 -23.01 -19.73
C ALA A 17 -28.23 -22.94 -18.28
N VAL A 18 -28.73 -23.78 -17.38
CA VAL A 18 -28.26 -23.86 -15.98
C VAL A 18 -26.80 -24.28 -15.92
N LEU A 19 -26.41 -25.32 -16.68
CA LEU A 19 -25.03 -25.77 -16.76
C LEU A 19 -24.10 -24.68 -17.33
N SER A 20 -24.58 -23.93 -18.33
CA SER A 20 -23.83 -22.80 -18.89
C SER A 20 -23.64 -21.67 -17.89
N LEU A 21 -24.67 -21.37 -17.07
CA LEU A 21 -24.58 -20.36 -16.02
C LEU A 21 -23.61 -20.78 -14.90
N ILE A 22 -23.63 -22.05 -14.51
CA ILE A 22 -22.70 -22.63 -13.53
C ILE A 22 -21.27 -22.58 -14.08
N ALA A 23 -21.06 -23.00 -15.34
CA ALA A 23 -19.76 -22.94 -15.99
C ALA A 23 -19.23 -21.49 -16.06
N LEU A 24 -20.08 -20.53 -16.43
CA LEU A 24 -19.72 -19.11 -16.43
C LEU A 24 -19.30 -18.64 -15.03
N ARG A 25 -20.03 -19.01 -13.98
CA ARG A 25 -19.69 -18.69 -12.58
C ARG A 25 -18.34 -19.27 -12.16
N VAL A 26 -18.07 -20.52 -12.54
CA VAL A 26 -16.80 -21.19 -12.23
C VAL A 26 -15.63 -20.55 -12.97
N VAL A 27 -15.80 -20.21 -14.26
CA VAL A 27 -14.76 -19.54 -15.05
C VAL A 27 -14.44 -18.15 -14.51
N ILE A 28 -15.45 -17.34 -14.21
CA ILE A 28 -15.27 -16.01 -13.61
C ILE A 28 -14.58 -16.15 -12.25
N GLY A 29 -15.04 -17.07 -11.41
CA GLY A 29 -14.43 -17.32 -10.10
C GLY A 29 -12.97 -17.76 -10.20
N TRP A 30 -12.66 -18.65 -11.14
CA TRP A 30 -11.30 -19.13 -11.39
C TRP A 30 -10.38 -18.02 -11.90
N HIS A 31 -10.88 -17.14 -12.76
CA HIS A 31 -10.15 -15.97 -13.24
C HIS A 31 -9.75 -15.05 -12.08
N PHE A 32 -10.72 -14.66 -11.23
CA PHE A 32 -10.44 -13.85 -10.04
C PHE A 32 -9.53 -14.56 -9.04
N TYR A 33 -9.67 -15.88 -8.87
CA TYR A 33 -8.79 -16.66 -8.00
C TYR A 33 -7.34 -16.63 -8.49
N LYS A 34 -7.10 -16.89 -9.79
CA LYS A 34 -5.74 -16.82 -10.36
C LYS A 34 -5.13 -15.43 -10.27
N GLU A 35 -5.90 -14.38 -10.55
CA GLU A 35 -5.43 -13.00 -10.39
C GLU A 35 -5.13 -12.66 -8.92
N GLY A 36 -5.98 -13.14 -8.00
CA GLY A 36 -5.80 -12.97 -6.56
C GLY A 36 -4.53 -13.67 -6.06
N VAL A 37 -4.31 -14.92 -6.42
CA VAL A 37 -3.12 -15.70 -6.05
C VAL A 37 -1.85 -15.11 -6.66
N SER A 38 -1.91 -14.68 -7.93
CA SER A 38 -0.78 -14.01 -8.60
C SER A 38 -0.38 -12.74 -7.87
N LYS A 39 -1.37 -11.93 -7.44
CA LYS A 39 -1.12 -10.74 -6.62
C LYS A 39 -0.55 -11.10 -5.24
N LEU A 40 -1.03 -12.16 -4.59
CA LEU A 40 -0.50 -12.60 -3.30
C LEU A 40 0.94 -13.15 -3.37
N GLN A 41 1.37 -13.66 -4.51
CA GLN A 41 2.72 -14.20 -4.73
C GLN A 41 3.73 -13.14 -5.21
N GLY A 42 3.27 -12.02 -5.77
CA GLY A 42 4.11 -10.91 -6.23
C GLY A 42 4.05 -9.71 -5.29
N ALA A 43 5.09 -9.54 -4.44
CA ALA A 43 5.20 -8.52 -3.39
C ALA A 43 4.04 -8.55 -2.36
N PRO A 44 4.26 -8.18 -1.09
CA PRO A 44 3.17 -8.11 -0.12
C PRO A 44 2.17 -7.05 -0.59
N VAL A 45 1.00 -7.50 -1.07
CA VAL A 45 -0.12 -6.61 -1.43
C VAL A 45 -0.63 -5.99 -0.13
N SER A 46 -0.04 -4.88 0.25
CA SER A 46 -0.53 -4.11 1.38
C SER A 46 -1.91 -3.58 1.03
N SER A 47 -2.92 -4.04 1.77
CA SER A 47 -4.27 -3.45 1.73
C SER A 47 -4.27 -1.97 2.16
N GLY A 48 -3.12 -1.43 2.58
CA GLY A 48 -2.91 -0.02 2.90
C GLY A 48 -3.32 0.94 1.78
N ALA A 49 -3.18 0.58 0.51
CA ALA A 49 -3.66 1.41 -0.61
C ALA A 49 -5.20 1.45 -0.69
N LEU A 50 -5.88 0.32 -0.45
CA LEU A 50 -7.34 0.23 -0.41
C LEU A 50 -7.90 0.98 0.81
N PHE A 51 -7.30 0.75 1.98
CA PHE A 51 -7.68 1.40 3.22
C PHE A 51 -7.36 2.91 3.20
N GLY A 52 -6.22 3.29 2.62
CA GLY A 52 -5.77 4.67 2.46
C GLY A 52 -6.69 5.51 1.58
N THR A 53 -7.41 4.89 0.63
CA THR A 53 -8.31 5.57 -0.30
C THR A 53 -9.78 5.62 0.16
N ALA A 54 -10.11 5.02 1.30
CA ALA A 54 -11.48 5.00 1.85
C ALA A 54 -12.05 6.43 1.99
N LYS A 55 -13.31 6.66 1.58
CA LYS A 55 -14.00 7.96 1.67
C LYS A 55 -15.25 7.83 2.53
N GLY A 56 -15.65 8.92 3.19
CA GLY A 56 -16.89 8.99 3.96
C GLY A 56 -16.68 9.05 5.48
N PRO A 57 -17.77 9.00 6.28
CA PRO A 57 -17.73 9.21 7.72
C PRO A 57 -16.93 8.13 8.47
N LEU A 58 -16.81 6.94 7.89
CA LEU A 58 -16.03 5.82 8.44
C LEU A 58 -14.60 5.75 7.87
N ALA A 59 -14.17 6.69 7.03
CA ALA A 59 -12.84 6.66 6.42
C ALA A 59 -11.71 6.61 7.47
N SER A 60 -11.90 7.27 8.62
CA SER A 60 -10.94 7.22 9.73
C SER A 60 -10.76 5.80 10.28
N TRP A 61 -11.84 5.03 10.40
CA TRP A 61 -11.81 3.64 10.87
C TRP A 61 -11.09 2.73 9.89
N TYR A 62 -11.38 2.87 8.59
CA TYR A 62 -10.71 2.07 7.57
C TYR A 62 -9.24 2.45 7.39
N ARG A 63 -8.86 3.72 7.61
CA ARG A 63 -7.47 4.19 7.52
C ARG A 63 -6.64 3.94 8.78
N ALA A 64 -7.27 3.65 9.92
CA ALA A 64 -6.56 3.43 11.18
C ALA A 64 -5.47 2.33 11.14
N PRO A 65 -5.64 1.23 10.38
CA PRO A 65 -4.59 0.20 10.23
C PRO A 65 -3.50 0.57 9.22
N VAL A 66 -3.65 1.66 8.46
CA VAL A 66 -2.67 2.06 7.45
C VAL A 66 -1.42 2.53 8.18
N TYR A 67 -0.34 1.76 8.04
CA TYR A 67 0.96 2.16 8.55
C TYR A 67 1.40 3.46 7.88
N ASP A 68 1.79 4.44 8.70
CA ASP A 68 2.37 5.71 8.28
C ASP A 68 1.63 6.41 7.11
N PRO A 69 0.35 6.81 7.31
CA PRO A 69 -0.50 7.32 6.24
C PRO A 69 -0.08 8.70 5.72
N TYR A 70 0.71 9.42 6.51
CA TYR A 70 1.19 10.77 6.20
C TYR A 70 2.71 10.83 5.98
N GLY A 71 3.41 9.69 6.08
CA GLY A 71 4.85 9.61 5.87
C GLY A 71 5.72 10.09 7.04
N GLN A 72 5.17 10.26 8.25
CA GLN A 72 5.92 10.74 9.42
C GLN A 72 7.08 9.84 9.82
N PHE A 73 7.03 8.54 9.50
CA PHE A 73 8.13 7.62 9.74
C PHE A 73 9.06 7.54 8.52
N ARG A 74 8.51 7.36 7.32
CA ARG A 74 9.30 7.16 6.09
C ARG A 74 10.00 8.44 5.61
N LEU A 75 9.34 9.59 5.77
CA LEU A 75 9.91 10.92 5.49
C LEU A 75 10.80 11.45 6.64
N ASP A 76 11.18 10.59 7.58
CA ASP A 76 12.19 10.89 8.60
C ASP A 76 13.48 10.14 8.23
N ARG A 77 14.44 10.86 7.65
CA ARG A 77 15.71 10.30 7.19
C ARG A 77 16.38 9.45 8.28
N LYS A 78 16.40 9.93 9.53
CA LYS A 78 17.09 9.22 10.62
C LYS A 78 16.42 7.89 10.91
N LYS A 79 15.08 7.87 10.99
CA LYS A 79 14.33 6.62 11.24
C LYS A 79 14.46 5.63 10.10
N THR A 80 14.44 6.09 8.86
CA THR A 80 14.65 5.24 7.68
C THR A 80 16.06 4.64 7.70
N GLU A 81 17.10 5.45 7.97
CA GLU A 81 18.49 4.96 8.11
C GLU A 81 18.67 3.98 9.27
N GLU A 82 18.01 4.21 10.41
CA GLU A 82 18.02 3.28 11.54
C GLU A 82 17.36 1.94 11.19
N ALA A 83 16.24 1.97 10.47
CA ALA A 83 15.55 0.77 10.06
C ALA A 83 16.39 -0.04 9.06
N TRP A 84 17.06 0.61 8.11
CA TRP A 84 18.03 -0.03 7.22
C TRP A 84 19.22 -0.63 7.95
N ALA A 85 19.76 0.09 8.95
CA ALA A 85 20.87 -0.43 9.75
C ALA A 85 20.46 -1.71 10.50
N ARG A 86 19.24 -1.77 11.04
CA ARG A 86 18.69 -2.98 11.66
C ARG A 86 18.55 -4.12 10.65
N TYR A 87 17.95 -3.85 9.49
CA TYR A 87 17.80 -4.85 8.43
C TYR A 87 19.15 -5.42 7.98
N ARG A 88 20.13 -4.56 7.72
CA ARG A 88 21.51 -5.00 7.40
C ARG A 88 22.10 -5.84 8.52
N ASN A 89 21.97 -5.42 9.78
CA ASN A 89 22.51 -6.19 10.91
C ASN A 89 21.90 -7.59 10.98
N ASP A 90 20.62 -7.75 10.66
CA ASP A 90 19.96 -9.04 10.58
C ASP A 90 20.54 -9.92 9.48
N LEU A 91 20.84 -9.35 8.32
CA LEU A 91 21.48 -10.06 7.21
C LEU A 91 22.92 -10.45 7.53
N VAL A 92 23.71 -9.53 8.10
CA VAL A 92 25.08 -9.82 8.55
C VAL A 92 25.10 -10.99 9.55
N ARG A 93 24.13 -11.03 10.48
CA ARG A 93 23.99 -12.16 11.41
C ARG A 93 23.71 -13.49 10.71
N ARG A 94 22.92 -13.49 9.63
CA ARG A 94 22.61 -14.70 8.83
C ARG A 94 23.81 -15.20 8.04
N VAL A 95 24.61 -14.28 7.52
CA VAL A 95 25.79 -14.58 6.69
C VAL A 95 27.00 -15.03 7.55
N GLY A 96 27.00 -14.73 8.85
CA GLY A 96 27.98 -15.23 9.80
C GLY A 96 29.38 -14.65 9.58
N SER A 97 30.39 -15.52 9.48
CA SER A 97 31.81 -15.12 9.41
C SER A 97 32.29 -14.71 8.00
N ASN A 98 31.41 -14.71 6.99
CA ASN A 98 31.78 -14.33 5.63
C ASN A 98 31.97 -12.80 5.54
N LYS A 99 33.23 -12.36 5.64
CA LYS A 99 33.64 -10.94 5.59
C LYS A 99 33.31 -10.27 4.26
N GLU A 100 33.49 -10.96 3.14
CA GLU A 100 33.22 -10.38 1.81
C GLU A 100 31.74 -10.04 1.65
N ALA A 101 30.86 -10.95 2.07
CA ALA A 101 29.44 -10.71 2.03
C ALA A 101 29.02 -9.62 3.05
N ALA A 102 29.58 -9.59 4.25
CA ALA A 102 29.34 -8.51 5.22
C ALA A 102 29.77 -7.13 4.69
N ASP A 103 30.89 -7.06 3.97
CA ASP A 103 31.39 -5.81 3.39
C ASP A 103 30.61 -5.40 2.13
N ARG A 104 30.08 -6.35 1.34
CA ARG A 104 29.10 -6.07 0.27
C ARG A 104 27.87 -5.36 0.85
N LEU A 105 27.27 -5.92 1.92
CA LEU A 105 26.08 -5.33 2.56
C LEU A 105 26.35 -3.89 3.03
N LYS A 106 27.50 -3.60 3.64
CA LYS A 106 27.88 -2.23 4.03
C LYS A 106 28.00 -1.28 2.84
N LYS A 107 28.57 -1.74 1.72
CA LYS A 107 28.70 -0.93 0.49
C LYS A 107 27.34 -0.59 -0.11
N VAL A 108 26.44 -1.58 -0.18
CA VAL A 108 25.06 -1.39 -0.65
C VAL A 108 24.33 -0.36 0.21
N GLU A 109 24.42 -0.49 1.55
CA GLU A 109 23.81 0.49 2.45
C GLU A 109 24.40 1.90 2.27
N ALA A 110 25.72 2.03 2.16
CA ALA A 110 26.36 3.33 1.98
C ALA A 110 25.93 4.00 0.66
N ALA A 111 25.72 3.23 -0.41
CA ALA A 111 25.22 3.74 -1.68
C ALA A 111 23.79 4.26 -1.57
N HIS A 112 22.89 3.47 -0.97
CA HIS A 112 21.48 3.86 -0.80
C HIS A 112 21.31 5.00 0.20
N ARG A 113 22.14 5.10 1.25
CA ARG A 113 22.14 6.25 2.16
C ARG A 113 22.47 7.57 1.43
N ARG A 114 23.30 7.52 0.38
CA ARG A 114 23.58 8.69 -0.45
C ARG A 114 22.38 9.07 -1.32
N GLN A 115 21.72 8.08 -1.93
CA GLN A 115 20.49 8.31 -2.69
C GLN A 115 19.38 8.91 -1.81
N LEU A 116 19.17 8.32 -0.63
CA LEU A 116 18.19 8.80 0.34
C LEU A 116 18.51 10.24 0.78
N ARG A 117 19.79 10.56 1.01
CA ARG A 117 20.21 11.92 1.35
C ARG A 117 19.92 12.91 0.23
N ALA A 118 20.28 12.58 -1.01
CA ALA A 118 20.03 13.44 -2.17
C ALA A 118 18.52 13.71 -2.33
N PHE A 119 17.70 12.67 -2.21
CA PHE A 119 16.24 12.79 -2.20
C PHE A 119 15.75 13.77 -1.13
N PHE A 120 16.22 13.64 0.12
CA PHE A 120 15.82 14.55 1.20
C PHE A 120 16.30 15.98 0.98
N GLU A 121 17.48 16.18 0.37
CA GLU A 121 18.00 17.50 0.02
C GLU A 121 17.12 18.17 -1.06
N ASP A 122 16.61 17.39 -2.02
CA ASP A 122 15.72 17.90 -3.08
C ASP A 122 14.34 18.32 -2.54
N ILE A 123 13.84 17.67 -1.48
CA ILE A 123 12.50 17.94 -0.93
C ILE A 123 12.51 18.74 0.37
N ASP A 124 13.67 19.14 0.92
CA ASP A 124 13.82 19.63 2.30
C ASP A 124 12.83 20.76 2.66
N SER A 125 12.78 21.81 1.83
CA SER A 125 11.90 22.96 2.04
C SER A 125 10.41 22.59 1.98
N ASP A 126 10.05 21.68 1.09
CA ASP A 126 8.68 21.22 0.88
C ASP A 126 8.22 20.24 1.97
N LEU A 127 9.17 19.45 2.48
CA LEU A 127 9.00 18.48 3.55
C LEU A 127 8.73 19.17 4.88
N GLU A 128 9.46 20.22 5.22
CA GLU A 128 9.21 20.98 6.46
C GLU A 128 7.78 21.54 6.47
N GLN A 129 7.36 22.14 5.35
CA GLN A 129 6.00 22.66 5.20
C GLN A 129 4.95 21.55 5.28
N HIS A 130 5.23 20.38 4.71
CA HIS A 130 4.36 19.22 4.80
C HIS A 130 4.20 18.75 6.24
N LEU A 131 5.28 18.59 7.00
CA LEU A 131 5.25 18.15 8.39
C LEU A 131 4.44 19.11 9.27
N LYS A 132 4.59 20.43 9.08
CA LYS A 132 3.75 21.45 9.73
C LYS A 132 2.27 21.29 9.38
N ASN A 133 1.96 21.00 8.11
CA ASN A 133 0.58 20.76 7.66
C ASN A 133 -0.02 19.50 8.28
N VAL A 134 0.77 18.43 8.42
CA VAL A 134 0.36 17.19 9.10
C VAL A 134 0.09 17.46 10.57
N GLU A 135 0.97 18.18 11.27
CA GLU A 135 0.77 18.54 12.68
C GLU A 135 -0.53 19.33 12.88
N ARG A 136 -0.77 20.32 12.02
CA ARG A 136 -2.01 21.11 12.01
C ARG A 136 -3.25 20.23 11.78
N LEU A 137 -3.19 19.29 10.85
CA LEU A 137 -4.27 18.34 10.59
C LEU A 137 -4.57 17.47 11.83
N LEU A 138 -3.53 16.97 12.50
CA LEU A 138 -3.67 16.17 13.72
C LEU A 138 -4.22 17.00 14.88
N ALA A 139 -3.86 18.28 14.98
CA ALA A 139 -4.47 19.21 15.94
C ALA A 139 -5.98 19.39 15.65
N TYR A 140 -6.37 19.64 14.41
CA TYR A 140 -7.78 19.78 14.02
C TYR A 140 -8.60 18.51 14.25
N ARG A 141 -8.00 17.33 14.10
CA ARG A 141 -8.66 16.05 14.40
C ARG A 141 -8.90 15.85 15.90
N ARG A 142 -8.05 16.42 16.76
CA ARG A 142 -8.22 16.32 18.21
C ARG A 142 -9.31 17.26 18.74
N ASP A 143 -9.50 18.40 18.09
CA ASP A 143 -10.55 19.37 18.42
C ASP A 143 -11.95 18.73 18.24
N VAL A 144 -12.70 18.66 19.35
CA VAL A 144 -14.06 18.07 19.38
C VAL A 144 -15.06 18.97 18.65
N ALA A 145 -14.97 20.29 18.84
CA ALA A 145 -15.90 21.25 18.24
C ALA A 145 -15.82 21.22 16.71
N ARG A 146 -14.62 21.04 16.15
CA ARG A 146 -14.42 20.91 14.70
C ARG A 146 -14.93 19.59 14.12
N ARG A 147 -15.05 18.55 14.93
CA ARG A 147 -15.58 17.24 14.51
C ARG A 147 -17.11 17.21 14.49
N GLU A 148 -17.77 18.06 15.25
CA GLU A 148 -19.23 18.07 15.34
C GLU A 148 -19.88 18.98 14.30
N VAL A 149 -19.18 20.02 13.83
CA VAL A 149 -19.69 20.96 12.83
C VAL A 149 -19.47 20.41 11.40
N PRO A 150 -20.54 20.15 10.60
CA PRO A 150 -20.42 19.55 9.26
C PRO A 150 -19.50 20.29 8.29
N GLY A 151 -19.51 21.63 8.32
CA GLY A 151 -18.63 22.46 7.49
C GLY A 151 -17.16 22.28 7.84
N LEU A 152 -16.82 22.25 9.13
CA LEU A 152 -15.45 22.07 9.61
C LEU A 152 -14.93 20.65 9.36
N ARG A 153 -15.80 19.63 9.46
CA ARG A 153 -15.46 18.26 9.04
C ARG A 153 -15.06 18.17 7.58
N THR A 154 -15.80 18.86 6.71
CA THR A 154 -15.52 18.88 5.26
C THR A 154 -14.18 19.56 5.00
N GLN A 155 -13.90 20.66 5.69
CA GLN A 155 -12.60 21.34 5.61
C GLN A 155 -11.44 20.43 6.06
N ILE A 156 -11.58 19.70 7.16
CA ILE A 156 -10.58 18.73 7.63
C ILE A 156 -10.33 17.65 6.57
N ALA A 157 -11.40 17.12 5.96
CA ALA A 157 -11.28 16.12 4.90
C ALA A 157 -10.58 16.65 3.65
N THR A 158 -10.77 17.93 3.30
CA THR A 158 -10.06 18.59 2.19
C THR A 158 -8.56 18.73 2.51
N ILE A 159 -8.22 19.27 3.68
CA ILE A 159 -6.83 19.42 4.12
C ILE A 159 -6.12 18.07 4.15
N GLU A 160 -6.78 17.03 4.66
CA GLU A 160 -6.23 15.68 4.68
C GLU A 160 -5.89 15.16 3.28
N ARG A 161 -6.76 15.40 2.29
CA ARG A 161 -6.50 14.99 0.91
C ARG A 161 -5.31 15.73 0.32
N GLU A 162 -5.17 17.02 0.60
CA GLU A 162 -4.05 17.82 0.11
C GLU A 162 -2.72 17.35 0.71
N VAL A 163 -2.70 17.13 2.03
CA VAL A 163 -1.54 16.56 2.75
C VAL A 163 -1.16 15.20 2.16
N GLN A 164 -2.13 14.31 1.98
CA GLN A 164 -1.87 12.99 1.41
C GLN A 164 -1.37 13.08 -0.04
N LYS A 165 -2.02 13.91 -0.87
CA LYS A 165 -1.64 14.10 -2.28
C LYS A 165 -0.20 14.61 -2.41
N LYS A 166 0.25 15.51 -1.52
CA LYS A 166 1.62 16.03 -1.53
C LYS A 166 2.63 14.94 -1.15
N ALA A 167 2.32 14.11 -0.15
CA ALA A 167 3.22 13.04 0.30
C ALA A 167 3.31 11.85 -0.66
N THR A 168 2.25 11.53 -1.43
CA THR A 168 2.21 10.34 -2.29
C THR A 168 3.45 10.15 -3.18
N PRO A 169 3.89 11.14 -3.99
CA PRO A 169 5.07 10.96 -4.85
C PRO A 169 6.35 10.70 -4.04
N TRP A 170 6.54 11.41 -2.93
CA TRP A 170 7.71 11.24 -2.05
C TRP A 170 7.75 9.86 -1.40
N LEU A 171 6.58 9.36 -0.99
CA LEU A 171 6.47 8.03 -0.41
C LEU A 171 6.72 6.95 -1.45
N ALA A 172 6.25 7.14 -2.69
CA ALA A 172 6.54 6.22 -3.78
C ALA A 172 8.05 6.15 -4.08
N GLU A 173 8.74 7.29 -4.07
CA GLU A 173 10.19 7.36 -4.29
C GLU A 173 10.99 6.74 -3.14
N ILE A 174 10.62 6.98 -1.88
CA ILE A 174 11.23 6.28 -0.74
C ILE A 174 10.99 4.77 -0.82
N ASP A 175 9.77 4.35 -1.14
CA ASP A 175 9.42 2.93 -1.26
C ASP A 175 10.24 2.29 -2.41
N GLU A 176 10.50 3.01 -3.51
CA GLU A 176 11.38 2.57 -4.60
C GLU A 176 12.84 2.42 -4.14
N ILE A 177 13.40 3.44 -3.47
CA ILE A 177 14.77 3.38 -2.92
C ILE A 177 14.88 2.20 -1.94
N TRP A 178 13.87 1.97 -1.11
CA TRP A 178 13.82 0.86 -0.16
C TRP A 178 13.79 -0.50 -0.87
N ASN A 179 12.94 -0.65 -1.88
CA ASN A 179 12.83 -1.91 -2.63
C ASN A 179 14.14 -2.25 -3.35
N ASN A 180 14.81 -1.24 -3.93
CA ASN A 180 16.12 -1.41 -4.55
C ASN A 180 17.17 -1.83 -3.52
N PHE A 181 17.17 -1.19 -2.36
CA PHE A 181 18.03 -1.55 -1.23
C PHE A 181 17.81 -3.00 -0.79
N GLU A 182 16.56 -3.44 -0.61
CA GLU A 182 16.26 -4.82 -0.24
C GLU A 182 16.68 -5.82 -1.31
N SER A 183 16.43 -5.51 -2.58
CA SER A 183 16.79 -6.36 -3.72
C SER A 183 18.30 -6.55 -3.85
N GLU A 184 19.10 -5.50 -3.64
CA GLU A 184 20.57 -5.58 -3.72
C GLU A 184 21.20 -6.26 -2.51
N MET A 185 20.47 -6.33 -1.39
CA MET A 185 20.90 -6.95 -0.13
C MET A 185 20.66 -8.46 -0.07
N GLN A 186 19.85 -9.02 -0.97
CA GLN A 186 19.65 -10.46 -1.15
C GLN A 186 20.81 -11.10 -1.95
#